data_AF-A0A089MX09-F1
#
_entry.id   AF-A0A089MX09-F1
#
_cell.length_a   1.000
_cell.length_b   1.000
_cell.length_c   1.000
_cell.angle_alpha   90.00
_cell.angle_beta   90.00
_cell.angle_gamma   90.00
#
_symmetry.space_group_name_H-M   'P 1'
#
loop_
_entity.id
_entity.type
_entity.pdbx_description
1 polymer ?
#
loop_
_entity_poly.entity_id
_entity_poly.type
_entity_poly.pdbx_seq_one_letter_code
_entity_poly.pdbx_strand_id
1 'polypeptide(L)'
;ISSDQNRYRMLVPGAQYLTPPAQDLLNPFVADAEKMMELQNKYPNYEVLAQAIRTTFQGFGKETALELAYEMVNAKDSLKTIQDYLAKFDQPTGFIYDNKAGKLTFAAVKPQLDVNENDVHQYASLSETLDHYYYEKVQRDRVQQRGHVLIRVVRNELKKNRKKLKKLQQTMNQTKLADTYRVKGEILTTYLHQIERGITEIELPNFYDENKLIKISLSNQLSPSKNAQKYFTKYQKEKNAVRYVSEQIAKTESEINFLDNIETQIDLAKPEDLDDI
;
A
#
# COMPACT_ATOMS: atom_id res chain seq x y z
N ILE A 1 -21.57 -29.28 -17.02
CA ILE A 1 -20.10 -29.51 -16.88
C ILE A 1 -19.83 -30.86 -17.52
N SER A 2 -19.07 -30.93 -18.62
CA SER A 2 -18.79 -32.22 -19.28
C SER A 2 -17.90 -33.11 -18.39
N SER A 3 -17.89 -34.41 -18.66
CA SER A 3 -17.03 -35.39 -17.96
C SER A 3 -15.54 -35.01 -17.97
N ASP A 4 -15.11 -34.19 -18.92
CA ASP A 4 -13.71 -33.75 -19.06
C ASP A 4 -13.28 -32.71 -18.02
N GLN A 5 -14.24 -31.96 -17.44
CA GLN A 5 -13.95 -30.88 -16.48
C GLN A 5 -14.00 -31.32 -15.01
N ASN A 6 -14.73 -32.40 -14.68
CA ASN A 6 -14.76 -32.95 -13.32
C ASN A 6 -14.81 -34.48 -13.35
N ARG A 7 -13.62 -35.09 -13.44
CA ARG A 7 -13.44 -36.54 -13.57
C ARG A 7 -13.79 -37.34 -12.32
N TYR A 8 -13.83 -36.68 -11.15
CA TYR A 8 -14.08 -37.35 -9.87
C TYR A 8 -15.58 -37.38 -9.51
N ARG A 9 -16.31 -36.30 -9.79
CA ARG A 9 -17.73 -36.19 -9.48
C ARG A 9 -18.51 -35.68 -10.69
N MET A 10 -19.25 -36.56 -11.35
CA MET A 10 -20.18 -36.17 -12.41
C MET A 10 -21.40 -35.47 -11.80
N LEU A 11 -21.71 -34.29 -12.34
CA LEU A 11 -22.88 -33.47 -11.95
C LEU A 11 -23.90 -33.49 -13.09
N VAL A 12 -24.48 -34.67 -13.35
CA VAL A 12 -25.52 -34.86 -14.37
C VAL A 12 -26.73 -35.61 -13.78
N PRO A 13 -27.94 -35.34 -14.28
CA PRO A 13 -29.14 -36.09 -13.87
C PRO A 13 -28.95 -37.60 -14.06
N GLY A 14 -29.36 -38.39 -13.06
CA GLY A 14 -29.27 -39.85 -13.10
C GLY A 14 -27.88 -40.43 -12.75
N ALA A 15 -26.84 -39.60 -12.59
CA ALA A 15 -25.56 -40.08 -12.07
C ALA A 15 -25.63 -40.37 -10.57
N GLN A 16 -24.86 -41.36 -10.13
CA GLN A 16 -24.70 -41.64 -8.71
C GLN A 16 -24.00 -40.47 -8.01
N TYR A 17 -24.59 -39.98 -6.92
CA TYR A 17 -24.00 -38.92 -6.12
C TYR A 17 -22.73 -39.42 -5.44
N LEU A 18 -21.62 -38.71 -5.63
CA LEU A 18 -20.35 -38.91 -4.92
C LEU A 18 -20.04 -37.68 -4.08
N THR A 19 -19.61 -37.88 -2.84
CA THR A 19 -19.10 -36.80 -1.99
C THR A 19 -17.77 -36.26 -2.54
N PRO A 20 -17.40 -35.01 -2.22
CA PRO A 20 -16.03 -34.53 -2.47
C PRO A 20 -15.00 -35.47 -1.83
N PRO A 21 -13.77 -35.55 -2.36
CA PRO A 21 -12.72 -36.36 -1.76
C PRO A 21 -12.45 -35.88 -0.33
N ALA A 22 -12.39 -36.83 0.61
CA ALA A 22 -12.12 -36.52 2.00
C ALA A 22 -10.72 -35.90 2.14
N GLN A 23 -10.62 -34.86 2.97
CA GLN A 23 -9.34 -34.27 3.35
C GLN A 23 -8.88 -34.95 4.64
N ASP A 24 -7.58 -35.26 4.73
CA ASP A 24 -6.96 -35.84 5.92
C ASP A 24 -6.63 -34.72 6.94
N LEU A 25 -7.66 -34.01 7.38
CA LEU A 25 -7.57 -32.88 8.30
C LEU A 25 -8.34 -33.18 9.59
N LEU A 26 -7.84 -32.66 10.71
CA LEU A 26 -8.43 -32.83 12.02
C LEU A 26 -9.67 -31.95 12.20
N ASN A 27 -10.69 -32.46 12.89
CA ASN A 27 -11.84 -31.65 13.29
C ASN A 27 -11.49 -30.78 14.51
N PRO A 28 -11.48 -29.44 14.41
CA PRO A 28 -11.07 -28.59 15.53
C PRO A 28 -12.00 -28.64 16.75
N PHE A 29 -13.25 -29.09 16.59
CA PHE A 29 -14.21 -29.21 17.70
C PHE A 29 -14.12 -30.54 18.45
N VAL A 30 -13.34 -31.50 17.94
CA VAL A 30 -13.19 -32.85 18.51
C VAL A 30 -11.73 -33.15 18.83
N ALA A 31 -10.82 -32.67 17.99
CA ALA A 31 -9.39 -32.83 18.18
C ALA A 31 -8.93 -32.07 19.42
N ASP A 32 -7.89 -32.60 20.05
CA ASP A 32 -7.34 -32.00 21.25
C ASP A 32 -6.71 -30.63 20.94
N ALA A 33 -7.08 -29.62 21.73
CA ALA A 33 -6.50 -28.29 21.68
C ALA A 33 -4.98 -28.32 21.93
N GLU A 34 -4.47 -29.40 22.54
CA GLU A 34 -3.04 -29.71 22.61
C GLU A 34 -2.35 -29.66 21.25
N LYS A 35 -2.99 -30.15 20.18
CA LYS A 35 -2.37 -30.14 18.85
C LYS A 35 -2.18 -28.72 18.29
N MET A 36 -3.12 -27.82 18.57
CA MET A 36 -2.98 -26.40 18.19
C MET A 36 -1.88 -25.72 19.01
N MET A 37 -1.72 -26.07 20.29
CA MET A 37 -0.62 -25.56 21.12
C MET A 37 0.75 -26.07 20.65
N GLU A 38 0.87 -27.34 20.23
CA GLU A 38 2.09 -27.84 19.59
C GLU A 38 2.47 -27.03 18.35
N LEU A 39 1.48 -26.69 17.50
CA LEU A 39 1.71 -25.85 16.34
C LEU A 39 2.16 -24.45 16.73
N GLN A 40 1.55 -23.85 17.76
CA GLN A 40 1.95 -22.53 18.27
C GLN A 40 3.40 -22.53 18.77
N ASN A 41 3.79 -23.53 19.55
CA ASN A 41 5.16 -23.67 20.05
C ASN A 41 6.19 -23.82 18.93
N LYS A 42 5.81 -24.52 17.85
CA LYS A 42 6.65 -24.70 16.66
C LYS A 42 6.71 -23.44 15.80
N TYR A 43 5.62 -22.67 15.74
CA TYR A 43 5.46 -21.51 14.87
C TYR A 43 4.97 -20.30 15.68
N PRO A 44 5.87 -19.55 16.36
CA PRO A 44 5.47 -18.43 17.22
C PRO A 44 5.01 -17.19 16.43
N ASN A 45 5.27 -17.12 15.13
CA ASN A 45 4.73 -16.06 14.26
C ASN A 45 3.30 -16.41 13.84
N TYR A 46 2.34 -15.52 14.11
CA TYR A 46 0.92 -15.80 13.90
C TYR A 46 0.54 -16.04 12.42
N GLU A 47 1.22 -15.42 11.44
CA GLU A 47 0.94 -15.66 10.02
C GLU A 47 1.35 -17.08 9.60
N VAL A 48 2.50 -17.54 10.09
CA VAL A 48 2.99 -18.91 9.84
C VAL A 48 2.12 -19.93 10.59
N LEU A 49 1.73 -19.64 11.82
CA LEU A 49 0.82 -20.47 12.61
C LEU A 49 -0.54 -20.60 11.93
N ALA A 50 -1.12 -19.51 11.43
CA ALA A 50 -2.39 -19.54 10.70
C ALA A 50 -2.33 -20.47 9.49
N GLN A 51 -1.22 -20.47 8.75
CA GLN A 51 -1.03 -21.40 7.65
C GLN A 51 -0.95 -22.85 8.13
N ALA A 52 -0.25 -23.12 9.24
CA ALA A 52 -0.16 -24.45 9.83
C ALA A 52 -1.52 -24.96 10.34
N ILE A 53 -2.34 -24.09 10.95
CA ILE A 53 -3.71 -24.41 11.38
C ILE A 53 -4.54 -24.83 10.17
N ARG A 54 -4.52 -24.07 9.06
CA ARG A 54 -5.30 -24.39 7.85
C ARG A 54 -4.92 -25.69 7.16
N THR A 55 -3.66 -26.11 7.27
CA THR A 55 -3.19 -27.37 6.68
C THR A 55 -3.35 -28.56 7.63
N THR A 56 -3.72 -28.34 8.89
CA THR A 56 -3.87 -29.39 9.90
C THR A 56 -5.33 -29.61 10.28
N PHE A 57 -6.14 -28.55 10.30
CA PHE A 57 -7.53 -28.57 10.74
C PHE A 57 -8.48 -28.21 9.60
N GLN A 58 -9.61 -28.91 9.53
CA GLN A 58 -10.70 -28.59 8.60
C GLN A 58 -11.45 -27.32 9.02
N GLY A 59 -12.15 -26.68 8.09
CA GLY A 59 -13.09 -25.59 8.39
C GLY A 59 -12.48 -24.19 8.54
N PHE A 60 -11.14 -24.05 8.57
CA PHE A 60 -10.49 -22.74 8.69
C PHE A 60 -10.27 -22.07 7.32
N GLY A 61 -10.90 -20.91 7.14
CA GLY A 61 -10.54 -19.93 6.11
C GLY A 61 -9.22 -19.21 6.45
N LYS A 62 -8.69 -18.43 5.49
CA LYS A 62 -7.49 -17.61 5.70
C LYS A 62 -7.67 -16.65 6.89
N GLU A 63 -8.76 -15.88 6.87
CA GLU A 63 -9.02 -14.84 7.87
C GLU A 63 -9.28 -15.45 9.26
N THR A 64 -10.14 -16.47 9.35
CA THR A 64 -10.43 -17.16 10.63
C THR A 64 -9.17 -17.77 11.26
N ALA A 65 -8.27 -18.33 10.46
CA ALA A 65 -7.01 -18.87 10.97
C ALA A 65 -6.06 -17.78 11.45
N LEU A 66 -6.02 -16.64 10.76
CA LEU A 66 -5.21 -15.48 11.17
C LEU A 66 -5.71 -14.89 12.48
N GLU A 67 -7.02 -14.71 12.63
CA GLU A 67 -7.65 -14.23 13.87
C GLU A 67 -7.33 -15.16 15.05
N LEU A 68 -7.57 -16.47 14.90
CA LEU A 68 -7.27 -17.44 15.95
C LEU A 68 -5.77 -17.45 16.29
N ALA A 69 -4.89 -17.51 15.29
CA ALA A 69 -3.45 -17.51 15.52
C ALA A 69 -2.97 -16.22 16.21
N TYR A 70 -3.56 -15.08 15.86
CA TYR A 70 -3.28 -13.80 16.49
C TYR A 70 -3.73 -13.78 17.96
N GLU A 71 -4.96 -14.24 18.26
CA GLU A 71 -5.44 -14.37 19.65
C GLU A 71 -4.51 -15.32 20.45
N MET A 72 -4.15 -16.48 19.89
CA MET A 72 -3.28 -17.46 20.54
C MET A 72 -1.90 -16.91 20.89
N VAL A 73 -1.23 -16.23 19.95
CA VAL A 73 0.14 -15.71 20.15
C VAL A 73 0.20 -14.59 21.19
N ASN A 74 -0.88 -13.83 21.35
CA ASN A 74 -0.96 -12.72 22.31
C ASN A 74 -1.58 -13.11 23.67
N ALA A 75 -2.14 -14.32 23.77
CA ALA A 75 -2.76 -14.81 25.00
C ALA A 75 -1.75 -15.29 26.04
N LYS A 76 -2.14 -15.18 27.32
CA LYS A 76 -1.39 -15.80 28.44
C LYS A 76 -1.72 -17.29 28.60
N ASP A 77 -2.91 -17.69 28.20
CA ASP A 77 -3.43 -19.05 28.29
C ASP A 77 -3.97 -19.48 26.91
N SER A 78 -3.12 -20.16 26.15
CA SER A 78 -3.44 -20.61 24.79
C SER A 78 -4.57 -21.63 24.77
N LEU A 79 -4.60 -22.56 25.73
CA LEU A 79 -5.61 -23.62 25.79
C LEU A 79 -7.00 -23.02 25.94
N LYS A 80 -7.16 -22.14 26.94
CA LYS A 80 -8.41 -21.43 27.16
C LYS A 80 -8.79 -20.57 25.96
N THR A 81 -7.82 -19.89 25.35
CA THR A 81 -8.07 -19.04 24.16
C THR A 81 -8.62 -19.85 22.98
N ILE A 82 -8.06 -21.03 22.71
CA ILE A 82 -8.57 -21.93 21.66
C ILE A 82 -10.00 -22.36 21.98
N GLN A 83 -10.26 -22.82 23.21
CA GLN A 83 -11.58 -23.29 23.64
C GLN A 83 -12.62 -22.17 23.56
N ASP A 84 -12.30 -21.00 24.12
CA ASP A 84 -13.17 -19.82 24.11
C ASP A 84 -13.43 -19.36 22.67
N TYR A 85 -12.42 -19.38 21.78
CA TYR A 85 -12.59 -19.02 20.37
C TYR A 85 -13.53 -19.99 19.64
N LEU A 86 -13.38 -21.29 19.82
CA LEU A 86 -14.24 -22.31 19.20
C LEU A 86 -15.67 -22.25 19.75
N ALA A 87 -15.85 -21.99 21.04
CA ALA A 87 -17.17 -21.84 21.66
C ALA A 87 -17.98 -20.67 21.08
N LYS A 88 -17.33 -19.64 20.52
CA LYS A 88 -18.02 -18.53 19.82
C LYS A 88 -18.86 -19.02 18.63
N PHE A 89 -18.56 -20.19 18.07
CA PHE A 89 -19.30 -20.77 16.95
C PHE A 89 -20.57 -21.54 17.36
N ASP A 90 -20.79 -21.80 18.66
CA ASP A 90 -22.04 -22.40 19.15
C ASP A 90 -23.20 -21.40 19.10
N GLN A 91 -22.90 -20.11 19.25
CA GLN A 91 -23.84 -18.99 19.14
C GLN A 91 -23.21 -17.83 18.34
N PRO A 92 -23.03 -18.00 17.01
CA PRO A 92 -22.30 -17.04 16.22
C PRO A 92 -23.10 -15.74 16.07
N THR A 93 -22.44 -14.62 16.34
CA THR A 93 -22.92 -13.29 15.94
C THR A 93 -22.20 -12.91 14.65
N GLY A 94 -22.93 -12.31 13.71
CA GLY A 94 -22.33 -11.95 12.43
C GLY A 94 -21.85 -10.51 12.42
N PHE A 95 -20.75 -10.28 11.70
CA PHE A 95 -20.10 -8.99 11.59
C PHE A 95 -19.84 -8.68 10.12
N ILE A 96 -20.03 -7.43 9.70
CA ILE A 96 -19.62 -6.92 8.38
C ILE A 96 -18.63 -5.78 8.60
N TYR A 97 -17.55 -5.77 7.81
CA TYR A 97 -16.49 -4.77 7.89
C TYR A 97 -15.70 -4.71 6.58
N ASP A 98 -14.98 -3.61 6.37
CA ASP A 98 -13.94 -3.52 5.35
C ASP A 98 -12.60 -3.95 5.94
N ASN A 99 -11.92 -4.90 5.29
CA ASN A 99 -10.57 -5.29 5.72
C ASN A 99 -9.54 -4.18 5.41
N LYS A 100 -8.28 -4.34 5.85
CA LYS A 100 -7.18 -3.41 5.52
C LYS A 100 -7.01 -3.09 4.02
N ALA A 101 -7.49 -3.93 3.12
CA ALA A 101 -7.43 -3.70 1.68
C ALA A 101 -8.67 -2.97 1.13
N GLY A 102 -9.58 -2.50 1.99
CA GLY A 102 -10.83 -1.85 1.62
C GLY A 102 -11.87 -2.79 1.02
N LYS A 103 -11.75 -4.10 1.28
CA LYS A 103 -12.68 -5.11 0.74
C LYS A 103 -13.72 -5.49 1.77
N LEU A 104 -14.98 -5.33 1.39
CA LEU A 104 -16.13 -5.78 2.16
C LEU A 104 -16.03 -7.28 2.47
N THR A 105 -16.07 -7.59 3.75
CA THR A 105 -15.95 -8.93 4.32
C THR A 105 -17.00 -9.10 5.42
N PHE A 106 -17.31 -10.36 5.72
CA PHE A 106 -18.09 -10.72 6.90
C PHE A 106 -17.37 -11.80 7.71
N ALA A 107 -17.67 -11.86 9.00
CA ALA A 107 -17.17 -12.89 9.91
C ALA A 107 -18.27 -13.37 10.85
N ALA A 108 -18.17 -14.61 11.33
CA ALA A 108 -19.06 -15.21 12.34
C ALA A 108 -18.57 -14.99 13.78
N VAL A 109 -17.42 -14.33 13.92
CA VAL A 109 -16.77 -13.98 15.17
C VAL A 109 -16.24 -12.56 15.01
N LYS A 110 -16.25 -11.76 16.09
CA LYS A 110 -15.78 -10.38 16.05
C LYS A 110 -14.31 -10.36 15.58
N PRO A 111 -13.99 -9.70 14.46
CA PRO A 111 -12.61 -9.58 14.00
C PRO A 111 -11.83 -8.68 14.94
N GLN A 112 -10.56 -9.01 15.17
CA GLN A 112 -9.61 -8.21 15.95
C GLN A 112 -8.41 -7.78 15.12
N LEU A 113 -8.05 -8.57 14.12
CA LEU A 113 -6.93 -8.31 13.25
C LEU A 113 -7.37 -7.45 12.07
N ASP A 114 -6.55 -6.45 11.74
CA ASP A 114 -6.68 -5.72 10.47
C ASP A 114 -8.02 -5.03 10.24
N VAL A 115 -8.68 -4.62 11.33
CA VAL A 115 -9.95 -3.88 11.33
C VAL A 115 -9.85 -2.56 12.07
N ASN A 116 -10.61 -1.58 11.59
CA ASN A 116 -10.91 -0.37 12.34
C ASN A 116 -12.18 -0.62 13.17
N GLU A 117 -12.10 -0.53 14.49
CA GLU A 117 -13.21 -0.90 15.38
C GLU A 117 -14.51 -0.14 15.08
N ASN A 118 -14.40 1.09 14.57
CA ASN A 118 -15.55 1.93 14.20
C ASN A 118 -16.29 1.44 12.94
N ASP A 119 -15.64 0.60 12.13
CA ASP A 119 -16.15 0.14 10.83
C ASP A 119 -16.67 -1.32 10.93
N VAL A 120 -16.72 -1.89 12.13
CA VAL A 120 -17.22 -3.24 12.38
C VAL A 120 -18.67 -3.19 12.83
N HIS A 121 -19.57 -3.62 11.95
CA HIS A 121 -21.01 -3.65 12.21
C HIS A 121 -21.46 -5.04 12.64
N GLN A 122 -22.02 -5.15 13.84
CA GLN A 122 -22.59 -6.38 14.38
C GLN A 122 -24.06 -6.53 13.99
N TYR A 123 -24.47 -7.77 13.68
CA TYR A 123 -25.84 -8.16 13.35
C TYR A 123 -26.32 -9.25 14.31
N ALA A 124 -27.65 -9.40 14.44
CA ALA A 124 -28.24 -10.31 15.42
C ALA A 124 -28.12 -11.79 15.02
N SER A 125 -28.03 -12.07 13.71
CA SER A 125 -27.89 -13.43 13.19
C SER A 125 -26.99 -13.50 11.96
N LEU A 126 -26.44 -14.68 11.67
CA LEU A 126 -25.71 -14.92 10.43
C LEU A 126 -26.59 -14.76 9.19
N SER A 127 -27.89 -15.09 9.27
CA SER A 127 -28.83 -14.89 8.16
C SER A 127 -28.95 -13.41 7.80
N GLU A 128 -29.21 -12.55 8.78
CA GLU A 128 -29.26 -11.10 8.61
C GLU A 128 -27.94 -10.54 8.08
N THR A 129 -26.82 -11.04 8.61
CA THR A 129 -25.47 -10.66 8.16
C THR A 129 -25.27 -10.95 6.67
N LEU A 130 -25.67 -12.15 6.22
CA LEU A 130 -25.51 -12.54 4.82
C LEU A 130 -26.43 -11.74 3.90
N ASP A 131 -27.66 -11.44 4.33
CA ASP A 131 -28.59 -10.59 3.57
C ASP A 131 -27.99 -9.20 3.33
N HIS A 132 -27.49 -8.56 4.39
CA HIS A 132 -26.83 -7.25 4.30
C HIS A 132 -25.53 -7.31 3.46
N TYR A 133 -24.67 -8.31 3.70
CA TYR A 133 -23.42 -8.46 2.99
C TYR A 133 -23.61 -8.62 1.48
N TYR A 134 -24.50 -9.52 1.06
CA TYR A 134 -24.72 -9.75 -0.36
C TYR A 134 -25.47 -8.60 -1.02
N TYR A 135 -26.36 -7.92 -0.31
CA TYR A 135 -26.97 -6.69 -0.81
C TYR A 135 -25.90 -5.63 -1.13
N GLU A 136 -25.04 -5.32 -0.16
CA GLU A 136 -23.99 -4.30 -0.34
C GLU A 136 -22.97 -4.72 -1.40
N LYS A 137 -22.54 -5.99 -1.39
CA LYS A 137 -21.63 -6.54 -2.39
C LYS A 137 -22.18 -6.38 -3.82
N VAL A 138 -23.46 -6.68 -4.03
CA VAL A 138 -24.09 -6.54 -5.35
C VAL A 138 -24.11 -5.08 -5.81
N GLN A 139 -24.34 -4.12 -4.89
CA GLN A 139 -24.27 -2.70 -5.22
C GLN A 139 -22.84 -2.29 -5.61
N ARG A 140 -21.83 -2.63 -4.79
CA ARG A 140 -20.42 -2.35 -5.08
C ARG A 140 -19.99 -2.98 -6.41
N ASP A 141 -20.37 -4.24 -6.68
CA ASP A 141 -20.05 -4.93 -7.93
C ASP A 141 -20.71 -4.25 -9.15
N ARG A 142 -21.95 -3.78 -9.03
CA ARG A 142 -22.63 -3.02 -10.11
C ARG A 142 -21.95 -1.68 -10.40
N VAL A 143 -21.52 -0.97 -9.36
CA VAL A 143 -20.76 0.28 -9.49
C VAL A 143 -19.45 0.01 -10.22
N GLN A 144 -18.71 -1.01 -9.81
CA GLN A 144 -17.45 -1.39 -10.46
C GLN A 144 -17.67 -1.81 -11.92
N GLN A 145 -18.76 -2.51 -12.25
CA GLN A 145 -19.08 -2.91 -13.62
C GLN A 145 -19.45 -1.72 -14.53
N ARG A 146 -20.32 -0.82 -14.05
CA ARG A 146 -20.75 0.36 -14.83
C ARG A 146 -19.66 1.41 -14.92
N GLY A 147 -19.00 1.69 -13.80
CA GLY A 147 -17.94 2.68 -13.66
C GLY A 147 -16.55 2.20 -14.09
N HIS A 148 -16.39 0.95 -14.56
CA HIS A 148 -15.07 0.39 -14.86
C HIS A 148 -14.21 1.29 -15.77
N VAL A 149 -14.82 1.90 -16.78
CA VAL A 149 -14.11 2.81 -17.71
C VAL A 149 -13.63 4.06 -16.96
N LEU A 150 -14.52 4.70 -16.20
CA LEU A 150 -14.22 5.90 -15.42
C LEU A 150 -13.15 5.61 -14.36
N ILE A 151 -13.34 4.57 -13.55
CA ILE A 151 -12.39 4.11 -12.52
C ILE A 151 -11.01 3.88 -13.13
N ARG A 152 -10.97 3.24 -14.32
CA ARG A 152 -9.71 3.00 -15.02
C ARG A 152 -9.05 4.31 -15.46
N VAL A 153 -9.81 5.29 -15.93
CA VAL A 153 -9.27 6.60 -16.32
C VAL A 153 -8.72 7.33 -15.09
N VAL A 154 -9.49 7.45 -14.02
CA VAL A 154 -9.09 8.12 -12.77
C VAL A 154 -7.82 7.49 -12.19
N ARG A 155 -7.78 6.17 -12.04
CA ARG A 155 -6.60 5.45 -11.53
C ARG A 155 -5.37 5.62 -12.42
N ASN A 156 -5.54 5.67 -13.73
CA ASN A 156 -4.43 5.90 -14.65
C ASN A 156 -3.88 7.33 -14.54
N GLU A 157 -4.75 8.34 -14.44
CA GLU A 157 -4.33 9.72 -14.25
C GLU A 157 -3.69 9.94 -12.88
N LEU A 158 -4.24 9.38 -11.80
CA LEU A 158 -3.60 9.37 -10.49
C LEU A 158 -2.20 8.75 -10.54
N LYS A 159 -2.05 7.59 -11.20
CA LYS A 159 -0.74 6.95 -11.36
C LYS A 159 0.25 7.83 -12.13
N LYS A 160 -0.20 8.51 -13.19
CA LYS A 160 0.63 9.44 -13.97
C LYS A 160 1.03 10.65 -13.13
N ASN A 161 0.08 11.27 -12.44
CA ASN A 161 0.30 12.47 -11.62
C ASN A 161 1.19 12.17 -10.39
N ARG A 162 0.99 11.06 -9.69
CA ARG A 162 1.89 10.62 -8.60
C ARG A 162 3.32 10.37 -9.12
N LYS A 163 3.48 9.80 -10.32
CA LYS A 163 4.80 9.63 -10.96
C LYS A 163 5.41 10.96 -11.38
N LYS A 164 4.61 11.91 -11.88
CA LYS A 164 5.02 13.28 -12.23
C LYS A 164 5.48 14.02 -10.97
N LEU A 165 4.70 13.99 -9.90
CA LEU A 165 5.03 14.59 -8.60
C LEU A 165 6.36 14.07 -8.07
N LYS A 166 6.58 12.75 -8.09
CA LYS A 166 7.87 12.15 -7.68
C LYS A 166 9.06 12.71 -8.47
N LYS A 167 8.92 12.88 -9.78
CA LYS A 167 9.98 13.48 -10.63
C LYS A 167 10.20 14.95 -10.33
N LEU A 168 9.13 15.73 -10.16
CA LEU A 168 9.21 17.14 -9.80
C LEU A 168 9.89 17.34 -8.45
N GLN A 169 9.58 16.49 -7.47
CA GLN A 169 10.22 16.53 -6.15
C GLN A 169 11.71 16.17 -6.22
N GLN A 170 12.09 15.23 -7.08
CA GLN A 170 13.51 14.94 -7.36
C GLN A 170 14.22 16.15 -7.98
N THR A 171 13.61 16.82 -8.96
CA THR A 171 14.15 18.04 -9.55
C THR A 171 14.28 19.16 -8.51
N MET A 172 13.25 19.36 -7.67
CA MET A 172 13.30 20.35 -6.59
C MET A 172 14.46 20.10 -5.60
N ASN A 173 14.70 18.84 -5.25
CA ASN A 173 15.81 18.47 -4.38
C ASN A 173 17.17 18.70 -5.05
N GLN A 174 17.31 18.47 -6.36
CA GLN A 174 18.52 18.82 -7.10
C GLN A 174 18.78 20.33 -7.05
N THR A 175 17.73 21.15 -7.07
CA THR A 175 17.88 22.59 -7.01
C THR A 175 18.31 23.12 -5.64
N LYS A 176 18.18 22.34 -4.55
CA LYS A 176 18.81 22.72 -3.26
C LYS A 176 20.34 22.83 -3.39
N LEU A 177 20.95 22.14 -4.35
CA LEU A 177 22.38 22.27 -4.66
C LEU A 177 22.69 23.56 -5.43
N ALA A 178 21.70 24.33 -5.88
CA ALA A 178 21.94 25.54 -6.69
C ALA A 178 22.70 26.63 -5.95
N ASP A 179 22.49 26.76 -4.64
CA ASP A 179 23.26 27.70 -3.81
C ASP A 179 24.75 27.37 -3.80
N THR A 180 25.12 26.09 -3.95
CA THR A 180 26.54 25.72 -4.11
C THR A 180 27.15 26.29 -5.38
N TYR A 181 26.36 26.48 -6.45
CA TYR A 181 26.84 27.14 -7.67
C TYR A 181 27.01 28.64 -7.47
N ARG A 182 26.13 29.29 -6.71
CA ARG A 182 26.28 30.71 -6.34
C ARG A 182 27.57 30.93 -5.55
N VAL A 183 27.76 30.16 -4.47
CA VAL A 183 28.95 30.22 -3.61
C VAL A 183 30.22 29.96 -4.42
N LYS A 184 30.24 28.93 -5.29
CA LYS A 184 31.39 28.67 -6.17
C LYS A 184 31.67 29.84 -7.13
N GLY A 185 30.64 30.45 -7.71
CA GLY A 185 30.80 31.61 -8.59
C GLY A 185 31.38 32.83 -7.86
N GLU A 186 30.94 33.09 -6.63
CA GLU A 186 31.44 34.18 -5.79
C GLU A 186 32.89 33.94 -5.35
N ILE A 187 33.21 32.74 -4.87
CA ILE A 187 34.58 32.36 -4.49
C ILE A 187 35.54 32.50 -5.67
N LEU A 188 35.18 31.97 -6.85
CA LEU A 188 36.00 32.12 -8.05
C LEU A 188 36.21 33.58 -8.43
N THR A 189 35.22 34.44 -8.20
CA THR A 189 35.30 35.88 -8.48
C THR A 189 36.25 36.57 -7.50
N THR A 190 36.17 36.25 -6.21
CA THR A 190 37.06 36.82 -5.18
C THR A 190 38.54 36.44 -5.41
N TYR A 191 38.81 35.18 -5.77
CA TYR A 191 40.16 34.67 -6.00
C TYR A 191 40.57 34.65 -7.48
N LEU A 192 39.95 35.48 -8.32
CA LEU A 192 40.18 35.56 -9.77
C LEU A 192 41.67 35.63 -10.16
N HIS A 193 42.45 36.36 -9.35
CA HIS A 193 43.89 36.59 -9.56
C HIS A 193 44.76 35.34 -9.28
N GLN A 194 44.25 34.35 -8.55
CA GLN A 194 44.96 33.11 -8.21
C GLN A 194 44.67 31.97 -9.20
N ILE A 195 43.74 32.19 -10.13
CA ILE A 195 43.28 31.16 -11.07
C ILE A 195 44.05 31.29 -12.39
N GLU A 196 44.92 30.33 -12.66
CA GLU A 196 45.61 30.23 -13.95
C GLU A 196 44.72 29.65 -15.05
N ARG A 197 44.97 30.03 -16.30
CA ARG A 197 44.21 29.52 -17.44
C ARG A 197 44.68 28.10 -17.79
N GLY A 198 43.74 27.19 -17.99
CA GLY A 198 44.03 25.80 -18.42
C GLY A 198 43.88 24.75 -17.33
N ILE A 199 43.74 25.15 -16.06
CA ILE A 199 43.51 24.22 -14.95
C ILE A 199 42.07 23.66 -14.97
N THR A 200 41.90 22.43 -14.50
CA THR A 200 40.62 21.71 -14.45
C THR A 200 39.96 21.72 -13.07
N GLU A 201 40.73 22.05 -12.03
CA GLU A 201 40.26 22.12 -10.65
C GLU A 201 41.12 23.09 -9.83
N ILE A 202 40.52 23.68 -8.81
CA ILE A 202 41.21 24.52 -7.83
C ILE A 202 40.59 24.34 -6.44
N GLU A 203 41.41 24.39 -5.40
CA GLU A 203 40.96 24.43 -4.00
C GLU A 203 41.10 25.86 -3.48
N LEU A 204 39.99 26.43 -3.00
CA LEU A 204 39.94 27.80 -2.51
C LEU A 204 39.30 27.85 -1.13
N PRO A 205 39.67 28.81 -0.26
CA PRO A 205 39.03 28.99 1.04
C PRO A 205 37.56 29.39 0.86
N ASN A 206 36.64 28.65 1.47
CA ASN A 206 35.22 28.99 1.49
C ASN A 206 34.91 29.95 2.64
N PHE A 207 34.78 31.24 2.33
CA PHE A 207 34.42 32.27 3.31
C PHE A 207 32.99 32.17 3.85
N TYR A 208 32.16 31.24 3.35
CA TYR A 208 30.85 30.89 3.91
C TYR A 208 30.88 29.69 4.88
N ASP A 209 32.00 28.97 5.01
CA ASP A 209 32.16 27.78 5.86
C ASP A 209 33.54 27.79 6.53
N GLU A 210 33.76 28.79 7.40
CA GLU A 210 34.96 28.89 8.25
C GLU A 210 36.30 28.77 7.50
N ASN A 211 36.35 29.20 6.23
CA ASN A 211 37.51 29.08 5.34
C ASN A 211 37.97 27.64 5.07
N LYS A 212 37.11 26.63 5.24
CA LYS A 212 37.40 25.27 4.76
C LYS A 212 37.64 25.28 3.25
N LEU A 213 38.60 24.49 2.80
CA LEU A 213 38.93 24.38 1.38
C LEU A 213 37.77 23.73 0.62
N ILE A 214 37.24 24.43 -0.38
CA ILE A 214 36.26 23.90 -1.31
C ILE A 214 36.91 23.62 -2.66
N LYS A 215 36.70 22.41 -3.16
CA LYS A 215 37.16 22.00 -4.50
C LYS A 215 36.17 22.47 -5.58
N ILE A 216 36.67 23.24 -6.54
CA ILE A 216 35.87 23.82 -7.64
C ILE A 216 36.41 23.35 -9.00
N SER A 217 35.56 22.71 -9.79
CA SER A 217 35.91 22.23 -11.13
C SER A 217 35.80 23.35 -12.17
N LEU A 218 36.81 23.47 -13.01
CA LEU A 218 36.94 24.53 -14.01
C LEU A 218 36.99 23.94 -15.42
N SER A 219 36.60 24.73 -16.41
CA SER A 219 36.82 24.39 -17.82
C SER A 219 38.13 25.03 -18.27
N ASN A 220 39.08 24.19 -18.69
CA ASN A 220 40.38 24.60 -19.22
C ASN A 220 40.29 25.49 -20.48
N GLN A 221 39.20 25.39 -21.23
CA GLN A 221 38.93 26.21 -22.42
C GLN A 221 38.44 27.62 -22.10
N LEU A 222 37.94 27.87 -20.89
CA LEU A 222 37.36 29.14 -20.47
C LEU A 222 38.37 29.97 -19.67
N SER A 223 38.26 31.30 -19.76
CA SER A 223 39.01 32.19 -18.87
C SER A 223 38.47 32.07 -17.43
N PRO A 224 39.25 32.44 -16.40
CA PRO A 224 38.80 32.45 -15.01
C PRO A 224 37.46 33.17 -14.80
N SER A 225 37.30 34.37 -15.38
CA SER A 225 36.04 35.13 -15.34
C SER A 225 34.87 34.42 -16.04
N LYS A 226 35.11 33.77 -17.20
CA LYS A 226 34.08 32.97 -17.89
C LYS A 226 33.69 31.72 -17.09
N ASN A 227 34.63 31.11 -16.36
CA ASN A 227 34.32 30.00 -15.46
C ASN A 227 33.43 30.46 -14.29
N ALA A 228 33.73 31.60 -13.65
CA ALA A 228 32.86 32.18 -12.62
C ALA A 228 31.46 32.51 -13.18
N GLN A 229 31.39 33.15 -14.35
CA GLN A 229 30.11 33.44 -15.03
C GLN A 229 29.31 32.16 -15.35
N LYS A 230 29.96 31.06 -15.74
CA LYS A 230 29.30 29.78 -16.00
C LYS A 230 28.60 29.23 -14.74
N TYR A 231 29.19 29.40 -13.57
CA TYR A 231 28.57 29.04 -12.30
C TYR A 231 27.35 29.92 -11.99
N PHE A 232 27.42 31.22 -12.22
CA PHE A 232 26.27 32.12 -12.10
C PHE A 232 25.14 31.81 -13.09
N THR A 233 25.46 31.48 -14.34
CA THR A 233 24.46 31.08 -15.34
C THR A 233 23.77 29.78 -14.92
N LYS A 234 24.50 28.80 -14.36
CA LYS A 234 23.91 27.59 -13.80
C LYS A 234 22.99 27.92 -12.62
N TYR A 235 23.45 28.73 -11.67
CA TYR A 235 22.61 29.19 -10.55
C TYR A 235 21.31 29.84 -11.04
N GLN A 236 21.38 30.76 -12.01
CA GLN A 236 20.20 31.45 -12.53
C GLN A 236 19.23 30.48 -13.23
N LYS A 237 19.76 29.50 -13.98
CA LYS A 237 18.95 28.45 -14.63
C LYS A 237 18.21 27.61 -13.58
N GLU A 238 18.91 27.19 -12.54
CA GLU A 238 18.36 26.40 -11.44
C GLU A 238 17.32 27.21 -10.64
N LYS A 239 17.60 28.48 -10.32
CA LYS A 239 16.65 29.38 -9.65
C LYS A 239 15.36 29.56 -10.43
N ASN A 240 15.46 29.72 -11.75
CA ASN A 240 14.29 29.80 -12.62
C ASN A 240 13.52 28.47 -12.66
N ALA A 241 14.24 27.34 -12.61
CA ALA A 241 13.63 26.02 -12.52
C ALA A 241 12.84 25.85 -11.21
N VAL A 242 13.32 26.36 -10.06
CA VAL A 242 12.56 26.30 -8.78
C VAL A 242 11.17 26.85 -8.95
N ARG A 243 11.04 28.08 -9.44
CA ARG A 243 9.73 28.75 -9.54
C ARG A 243 8.76 27.93 -10.38
N TYR A 244 9.22 27.45 -11.54
CA TYR A 244 8.40 26.63 -12.44
C TYR A 244 8.05 25.26 -11.81
N VAL A 245 9.02 24.60 -11.18
CA VAL A 245 8.82 23.29 -10.54
C VAL A 245 7.88 23.41 -9.34
N SER A 246 8.00 24.45 -8.50
CA SER A 246 7.08 24.71 -7.39
C SER A 246 5.64 24.89 -7.87
N GLU A 247 5.43 25.67 -8.93
CA GLU A 247 4.10 25.87 -9.51
C GLU A 247 3.52 24.56 -10.07
N GLN A 248 4.35 23.77 -10.75
CA GLN A 248 3.95 22.46 -11.27
C GLN A 248 3.65 21.45 -10.16
N ILE A 249 4.38 21.48 -9.04
CA ILE A 249 4.09 20.66 -7.86
C ILE A 249 2.71 21.01 -7.33
N ALA A 250 2.45 22.28 -7.04
CA ALA A 250 1.16 22.73 -6.50
C ALA A 250 -0.01 22.36 -7.42
N LYS A 251 0.16 22.54 -8.74
CA LYS A 251 -0.86 22.12 -9.74
C LYS A 251 -1.08 20.61 -9.73
N THR A 252 0.00 19.83 -9.70
CA THR A 252 -0.08 18.36 -9.71
C THR A 252 -0.68 17.83 -8.41
N GLU A 253 -0.38 18.42 -7.26
CA GLU A 253 -0.99 18.07 -5.96
C GLU A 253 -2.48 18.38 -5.94
N SER A 254 -2.89 19.56 -6.44
CA SER A 254 -4.31 19.92 -6.58
C SER A 254 -5.05 18.92 -7.47
N GLU A 255 -4.46 18.54 -8.60
CA GLU A 255 -5.02 17.54 -9.52
C GLU A 255 -5.11 16.15 -8.89
N ILE A 256 -4.11 15.73 -8.11
CA ILE A 256 -4.16 14.48 -7.33
C ILE A 256 -5.30 14.53 -6.32
N ASN A 257 -5.42 15.61 -5.54
CA ASN A 257 -6.48 15.75 -4.54
C ASN A 257 -7.87 15.72 -5.18
N PHE A 258 -8.03 16.35 -6.34
CA PHE A 258 -9.28 16.32 -7.10
C PHE A 258 -9.60 14.90 -7.58
N LEU A 259 -8.64 14.19 -8.16
CA LEU A 259 -8.84 12.82 -8.64
C LEU A 259 -9.03 11.81 -7.49
N ASP A 260 -8.36 12.00 -6.35
CA ASP A 260 -8.56 11.18 -5.14
C ASP A 260 -9.98 11.39 -4.58
N ASN A 261 -10.51 12.63 -4.65
CA ASN A 261 -11.90 12.91 -4.28
C ASN A 261 -12.88 12.19 -5.22
N ILE A 262 -12.65 12.25 -6.54
CA ILE A 262 -13.47 11.51 -7.51
C ILE A 262 -13.38 10.00 -7.26
N GLU A 263 -12.19 9.44 -7.02
CA GLU A 263 -12.04 8.01 -6.71
C GLU A 263 -12.86 7.63 -5.47
N THR A 264 -12.82 8.46 -4.42
CA THR A 264 -13.62 8.26 -3.20
C THR A 264 -15.13 8.34 -3.48
N GLN A 265 -15.56 9.30 -4.30
CA GLN A 265 -16.97 9.41 -4.70
C GLN A 265 -17.42 8.17 -5.47
N ILE A 266 -16.61 7.66 -6.38
CA ILE A 266 -16.93 6.44 -7.14
C ILE A 266 -17.00 5.21 -6.21
N ASP A 267 -16.10 5.10 -5.24
CA ASP A 267 -16.09 3.97 -4.31
C ASP A 267 -17.29 3.96 -3.35
N LEU A 268 -17.85 5.15 -3.04
CA LEU A 268 -19.04 5.32 -2.19
C LEU A 268 -20.36 5.46 -2.96
N ALA A 269 -20.30 5.65 -4.29
CA ALA A 269 -21.46 5.89 -5.12
C ALA A 269 -22.41 4.69 -5.15
N LYS A 270 -23.71 4.95 -5.32
CA LYS A 270 -24.64 3.91 -5.77
C LYS A 270 -24.59 3.80 -7.29
N PRO A 271 -25.07 2.70 -7.89
CA PRO A 271 -25.08 2.54 -9.34
C PRO A 271 -25.84 3.62 -10.13
N GLU A 272 -26.69 4.40 -9.44
CA GLU A 272 -27.50 5.50 -9.99
C GLU A 272 -26.72 6.82 -10.02
N ASP A 273 -25.83 7.05 -9.05
CA ASP A 273 -25.05 8.29 -8.92
C ASP A 273 -23.88 8.35 -9.90
N LEU A 274 -23.55 7.23 -10.55
CA LEU A 274 -22.41 7.13 -11.47
C LEU A 274 -22.57 7.98 -12.75
N ASP A 275 -23.79 8.27 -13.18
CA ASP A 275 -24.02 9.05 -14.40
C ASP A 275 -23.77 10.56 -14.17
N ASP A 276 -23.83 11.01 -12.91
CA ASP A 276 -23.62 12.41 -12.52
C ASP A 276 -22.14 12.75 -12.25
N ILE A 277 -21.28 11.73 -12.07
CA ILE A 277 -19.83 11.83 -11.80
C ILE A 277 -19.03 11.87 -13.10
#